data_AF-A0A5C7MBQ2-F1
#
_entry.id   AF-A0A5C7MBQ2-F1
#
_cell.length_a   1.000
_cell.length_b   1.000
_cell.length_c   1.000
_cell.angle_alpha   90.00
_cell.angle_beta   90.00
_cell.angle_gamma   90.00
#
_symmetry.space_group_name_H-M   'P 1'
#
loop_
_entity.id
_entity.type
_entity.pdbx_description
1 polymer ?
#
loop_
_entity_poly.entity_id
_entity_poly.type
_entity_poly.pdbx_seq_one_letter_code
_entity_poly.pdbx_strand_id
1 'polypeptide(L)'
;MSDANHLKGRGYAPIMCTYQDLRTQLLPFCEGYKWGEGTIHDLWKRLSPTPNSIVGAPGERRIVAPNHLGEWLLDVLKWRGVPSEAMVWIYADFMNALEGRKGV
;
A
#
# COMPACT_ATOMS: atom_id res chain seq x y z
N MET A 1 15.14 -2.39 -17.86
CA MET A 1 13.90 -1.92 -17.20
C MET A 1 14.29 -0.90 -16.16
N SER A 2 13.49 0.14 -15.96
CA SER A 2 13.83 1.23 -15.03
C SER A 2 13.34 0.87 -13.62
N ASP A 3 14.25 0.82 -12.64
CA ASP A 3 13.94 0.70 -11.20
C ASP A 3 13.36 2.03 -10.66
N ALA A 4 12.38 2.62 -11.36
CA ALA A 4 11.75 3.87 -10.98
C ALA A 4 10.46 3.62 -10.19
N ASN A 5 10.18 4.50 -9.23
CA ASN A 5 8.87 4.59 -8.62
C ASN A 5 7.88 5.20 -9.64
N HIS A 6 7.16 4.35 -10.35
CA HIS A 6 6.17 4.73 -11.35
C HIS A 6 4.91 5.39 -10.76
N LEU A 7 4.72 5.43 -9.43
CA LEU A 7 3.65 6.21 -8.80
C LEU A 7 4.02 7.68 -8.61
N LYS A 8 5.32 8.00 -8.61
CA LYS A 8 5.81 9.36 -8.40
C LYS A 8 5.40 10.27 -9.55
N GLY A 9 4.78 11.41 -9.21
CA GLY A 9 4.39 12.45 -10.17
C GLY A 9 3.13 12.16 -10.99
N ARG A 10 2.43 11.04 -10.74
CA ARG A 10 1.20 10.67 -11.49
C ARG A 10 -0.10 11.31 -10.99
N GLY A 11 -0.05 12.10 -9.93
CA GLY A 11 -1.22 12.81 -9.41
C GLY A 11 -2.31 11.92 -8.78
N TYR A 12 -1.99 10.67 -8.41
CA TYR A 12 -2.93 9.80 -7.70
C TYR A 12 -3.33 10.38 -6.34
N ALA A 13 -4.61 10.25 -6.00
CA ALA A 13 -5.12 10.64 -4.69
C ALA A 13 -4.56 9.71 -3.60
N PRO A 14 -4.22 10.22 -2.40
CA PRO A 14 -3.85 9.37 -1.28
C PRO A 14 -4.98 8.44 -0.86
N ILE A 15 -4.62 7.22 -0.47
CA ILE A 15 -5.56 6.21 0.03
C ILE A 15 -5.72 6.36 1.54
N MET A 16 -6.96 6.34 2.06
CA MET A 16 -7.23 6.28 3.49
C MET A 16 -7.76 4.89 3.87
N CYS A 17 -6.97 4.11 4.59
CA CYS A 17 -7.29 2.71 4.84
C CYS A 17 -6.97 2.29 6.28
N THR A 18 -7.55 1.18 6.72
CA THR A 18 -7.15 0.50 7.96
C THR A 18 -5.91 -0.36 7.74
N TYR A 19 -5.31 -0.88 8.82
CA TYR A 19 -4.24 -1.86 8.71
C TYR A 19 -4.71 -3.13 8.00
N GLN A 20 -5.94 -3.57 8.27
CA GLN A 20 -6.52 -4.75 7.65
C GLN A 20 -6.66 -4.57 6.13
N ASP A 21 -7.09 -3.39 5.68
CA ASP A 21 -7.18 -3.08 4.25
C ASP A 21 -5.80 -3.15 3.58
N LEU A 22 -4.80 -2.51 4.18
CA LEU A 22 -3.42 -2.52 3.69
C LEU A 22 -2.87 -3.94 3.63
N ARG A 23 -3.08 -4.73 4.68
CA ARG A 23 -2.65 -6.12 4.75
C ARG A 23 -3.34 -6.96 3.69
N THR A 24 -4.67 -6.89 3.57
CA THR A 24 -5.42 -7.64 2.55
C THR A 24 -4.93 -7.32 1.14
N GLN A 25 -4.64 -6.05 0.84
CA GLN A 25 -4.14 -5.65 -0.47
C GLN A 25 -2.72 -6.14 -0.74
N LEU A 26 -1.83 -6.02 0.25
CA LEU A 26 -0.39 -6.21 0.03
C LEU A 26 0.10 -7.64 0.28
N LEU A 27 -0.61 -8.41 1.10
CA LEU A 27 -0.23 -9.79 1.47
C LEU A 27 -0.01 -10.73 0.27
N PRO A 28 -0.80 -10.68 -0.82
CA PRO A 28 -0.55 -11.50 -2.01
C PRO A 28 0.81 -11.25 -2.67
N PHE A 29 1.40 -10.07 -2.47
CA PHE A 29 2.75 -9.75 -2.96
C PHE A 29 3.87 -10.23 -2.02
N CYS A 30 3.49 -10.71 -0.84
CA CYS A 30 4.38 -11.25 0.18
C CYS A 30 4.33 -12.78 0.29
N GLU A 31 3.48 -13.45 -0.49
CA GLU A 31 3.27 -14.89 -0.42
C GLU A 31 4.57 -15.67 -0.71
N GLY A 32 4.85 -16.68 0.13
CA GLY A 32 6.10 -17.45 0.09
C GLY A 32 7.25 -16.84 0.89
N TYR A 33 7.08 -15.62 1.45
CA TYR A 33 8.15 -14.93 2.19
C TYR A 33 7.77 -14.66 3.65
N LYS A 34 8.45 -15.32 4.59
CA LYS A 34 8.23 -15.16 6.04
C LYS A 34 8.40 -13.72 6.54
N TRP A 35 9.16 -12.89 5.82
CA TRP A 35 9.41 -11.48 6.19
C TRP A 35 8.33 -10.52 5.69
N GLY A 36 7.49 -10.93 4.73
CA GLY A 36 6.62 -10.00 4.01
C GLY A 36 5.58 -9.32 4.89
N GLU A 37 4.92 -10.07 5.79
CA GLU A 37 3.97 -9.50 6.76
C GLU A 37 4.61 -8.46 7.69
N GLY A 38 5.86 -8.69 8.11
CA GLY A 38 6.61 -7.74 8.93
C GLY A 38 6.81 -6.40 8.23
N THR A 39 7.14 -6.44 6.94
CA THR A 39 7.36 -5.21 6.16
C THR A 39 6.09 -4.42 5.90
N ILE A 40 4.93 -5.08 5.82
CA ILE A 40 3.63 -4.40 5.73
C ILE A 40 3.35 -3.64 7.04
N HIS A 41 3.66 -4.26 8.19
CA HIS A 41 3.52 -3.61 9.48
C HIS A 41 4.49 -2.43 9.65
N ASP A 42 5.72 -2.56 9.17
CA ASP A 42 6.69 -1.45 9.17
C ASP A 42 6.26 -0.31 8.24
N LEU A 43 5.71 -0.63 7.07
CA LEU A 43 5.08 0.34 6.19
C LEU A 43 3.95 1.06 6.93
N TRP A 44 3.03 0.33 7.55
CA TRP A 44 1.90 0.88 8.31
C TRP A 44 2.36 1.90 9.36
N LYS A 45 3.40 1.56 10.13
CA LYS A 45 3.97 2.44 11.17
C LYS A 45 4.48 3.77 10.64
N ARG A 46 4.95 3.81 9.40
CA ARG A 46 5.45 5.03 8.73
C ARG A 46 4.34 5.92 8.18
N LEU A 47 3.13 5.40 8.02
CA LEU A 47 2.01 6.17 7.50
C LEU A 47 1.44 7.12 8.57
N SER A 48 0.95 8.28 8.11
CA SER A 48 0.31 9.26 8.98
C SER A 48 -1.13 8.83 9.32
N PRO A 49 -1.58 8.96 10.58
CA PRO A 49 -2.99 8.78 10.92
C PRO A 49 -3.87 9.81 10.22
N THR A 50 -5.11 9.43 9.90
CA THR A 50 -6.12 10.42 9.48
C THR A 50 -6.52 11.31 10.66
N PRO A 51 -7.00 12.56 10.44
CA PRO A 51 -7.31 13.49 11.53
C PRO A 51 -8.25 12.95 12.63
N ASN A 52 -9.15 12.03 12.26
CA ASN A 52 -10.14 11.46 13.18
C ASN A 52 -9.72 10.10 13.77
N SER A 53 -8.49 9.63 13.50
CA SER A 53 -7.99 8.33 13.99
C SER A 53 -7.24 8.47 15.31
N ILE A 54 -7.52 7.56 16.24
CA ILE A 54 -6.70 7.35 17.44
C ILE A 54 -5.68 6.26 17.13
N VAL A 55 -4.39 6.56 17.30
CA VAL A 55 -3.30 5.62 17.03
C VAL A 55 -3.40 4.41 17.96
N GLY A 56 -3.38 3.19 17.40
CA GLY A 56 -3.49 1.94 18.15
C GLY A 56 -4.90 1.54 18.55
N ALA A 57 -5.92 2.34 18.26
CA ALA A 57 -7.31 2.00 18.55
C ALA A 57 -7.93 1.08 17.47
N PRO A 58 -8.93 0.26 17.81
CA PRO A 58 -9.73 -0.45 16.81
C PRO A 58 -10.32 0.53 15.79
N GLY A 59 -10.15 0.22 14.50
CA GLY A 59 -10.60 1.08 13.41
C GLY A 59 -9.66 2.24 13.06
N GLU A 60 -8.43 2.26 13.58
CA GLU A 60 -7.40 3.22 13.15
C GLU A 60 -7.26 3.23 11.62
N ARG A 61 -7.37 4.43 11.05
CA ARG A 61 -7.13 4.69 9.62
C ARG A 61 -5.90 5.56 9.43
N ARG A 62 -5.09 5.23 8.42
CA ARG A 62 -3.90 5.98 8.01
C ARG A 62 -3.95 6.35 6.54
N ILE A 63 -3.12 7.32 6.17
CA ILE A 63 -2.99 7.88 4.84
C ILE A 63 -1.81 7.21 4.14
N VAL A 64 -2.09 6.49 3.05
CA VAL A 64 -1.12 5.89 2.14
C VAL A 64 -0.91 6.82 0.96
N ALA A 65 0.17 7.60 1.01
CA ALA A 65 0.59 8.42 -0.12
C ALA A 65 1.15 7.54 -1.26
N PRO A 66 0.89 7.87 -2.55
CA PRO A 66 1.39 7.09 -3.68
C PRO A 66 2.90 6.87 -3.65
N ASN A 67 3.67 7.90 -3.27
CA ASN A 67 5.13 7.81 -3.20
C ASN A 67 5.60 6.77 -2.18
N HIS A 68 5.06 6.78 -0.95
CA HIS A 68 5.46 5.86 0.12
C HIS A 68 5.14 4.41 -0.23
N LEU A 69 3.95 4.16 -0.81
CA LEU A 69 3.60 2.82 -1.25
C LEU A 69 4.45 2.39 -2.46
N GLY A 70 4.75 3.31 -3.38
CA GLY A 70 5.60 3.04 -4.54
C GLY A 70 7.03 2.66 -4.16
N GLU A 71 7.60 3.27 -3.11
CA GLU A 71 8.92 2.88 -2.58
C GLU A 71 8.90 1.46 -2.02
N TRP A 72 7.90 1.11 -1.22
CA TRP A 72 7.74 -0.25 -0.70
C TRP A 72 7.51 -1.27 -1.82
N LEU A 73 6.65 -0.95 -2.80
CA LEU A 73 6.38 -1.83 -3.95
C LEU A 73 7.61 -2.01 -4.83
N LEU A 74 8.44 -0.98 -5.01
CA LEU A 74 9.67 -1.10 -5.78
C LEU A 74 10.59 -2.17 -5.19
N ASP A 75 10.77 -2.16 -3.86
CA ASP A 75 11.59 -3.17 -3.17
C ASP A 75 10.97 -4.57 -3.32
N VAL A 76 9.68 -4.74 -3.04
CA VAL A 76 9.01 -6.05 -3.09
C VAL A 76 8.96 -6.62 -4.51
N LEU A 77 8.63 -5.81 -5.52
CA LEU A 77 8.55 -6.25 -6.90
C LEU A 77 9.93 -6.64 -7.44
N LYS A 78 10.97 -5.88 -7.08
CA LYS A 78 12.37 -6.21 -7.41
C LYS A 78 12.76 -7.57 -6.86
N TRP A 79 12.43 -7.86 -5.60
CA TRP A 79 12.69 -9.18 -5.00
C TRP A 79 11.95 -10.32 -5.69
N ARG A 80 10.74 -10.07 -6.21
CA ARG A 80 9.95 -11.07 -6.95
C ARG A 80 10.34 -11.21 -8.42
N GLY A 81 11.24 -10.38 -8.93
CA GLY A 81 11.53 -10.30 -10.37
C GLY A 81 10.33 -9.81 -11.19
N VAL A 82 9.40 -9.07 -10.57
CA VAL A 82 8.23 -8.49 -11.24
C VAL A 82 8.59 -7.08 -11.72
N PRO A 83 8.19 -6.70 -12.95
CA PRO A 83 8.37 -5.35 -13.46
C PRO A 83 7.82 -4.27 -12.52
N SER A 84 8.59 -3.20 -12.31
CA SER A 84 8.22 -2.05 -11.47
C SER A 84 6.95 -1.35 -11.96
N GLU A 85 6.66 -1.41 -13.26
CA GLU A 85 5.44 -0.88 -13.88
C GLU A 85 4.16 -1.49 -13.28
N ALA A 86 4.27 -2.67 -12.66
CA ALA A 86 3.15 -3.31 -11.98
C ALA A 86 2.58 -2.47 -10.82
N MET A 87 3.39 -1.63 -10.18
CA MET A 87 2.93 -0.82 -9.05
C MET A 87 1.75 0.09 -9.40
N VAL A 88 1.62 0.47 -10.67
CA VAL A 88 0.55 1.33 -11.18
C VAL A 88 -0.81 0.66 -11.06
N TRP A 89 -0.94 -0.56 -11.55
CA TRP A 89 -2.20 -1.28 -11.47
C TRP A 89 -2.48 -1.75 -10.05
N ILE A 90 -1.45 -2.07 -9.26
CA ILE A 90 -1.60 -2.42 -7.83
C ILE A 90 -2.21 -1.24 -7.05
N TYR A 91 -1.73 -0.02 -7.30
CA TYR A 91 -2.27 1.18 -6.66
C TYR A 91 -3.71 1.46 -7.10
N ALA A 92 -3.99 1.34 -8.40
CA ALA A 92 -5.34 1.52 -8.94
C ALA A 92 -6.33 0.48 -8.39
N ASP A 93 -5.93 -0.78 -8.32
CA ASP A 93 -6.71 -1.86 -7.73
C ASP A 93 -7.02 -1.58 -6.25
N PHE A 94 -6.03 -1.11 -5.49
CA PHE A 94 -6.24 -0.73 -4.08
C PHE A 94 -7.26 0.40 -3.93
N MET A 95 -7.18 1.45 -4.76
CA MET A 95 -8.19 2.52 -4.76
C MET A 95 -9.59 1.97 -5.04
N ASN A 96 -9.74 1.17 -6.10
CA ASN A 96 -11.02 0.59 -6.50
C ASN A 96 -11.62 -0.33 -5.42
N ALA A 97 -10.78 -1.16 -4.79
CA ALA A 97 -11.20 -2.07 -3.73
C ALA A 97 -11.78 -1.32 -2.52
N LEU A 98 -11.27 -0.12 -2.22
CA LEU A 98 -11.78 0.72 -1.13
C LEU A 98 -13.03 1.50 -1.51
N GLU A 99 -13.16 1.92 -2.77
CA GLU A 99 -14.36 2.58 -3.27
C GLU A 99 -15.56 1.64 -3.34
N GLY A 100 -15.35 0.41 -3.83
CA GLY A 100 -16.41 -0.61 -3.88
C GLY A 100 -16.99 -0.98 -2.52
N ARG A 101 -16.22 -0.81 -1.43
CA ARG A 101 -16.68 -1.05 -0.05
C ARG A 101 -17.53 0.09 0.54
N LYS A 102 -17.55 1.27 -0.08
CA LYS A 102 -18.39 2.39 0.36
C LYS A 102 -19.85 2.28 -0.14
N GLY A 103 -20.16 1.30 -0.98
CA GLY A 103 -21.46 1.11 -1.62
C GLY A 103 -22.33 -0.02 -1.06
N VAL A 104 -22.01 -0.54 0.14
CA VAL A 104 -22.79 -1.60 0.82
C VAL A 104 -23.27 -1.11 2.18
#